data_AF-A0A2U1KJQ2-F1
#
_entry.id   AF-A0A2U1KJQ2-F1
#
_cell.length_a   1.000
_cell.length_b   1.000
_cell.length_c   1.000
_cell.angle_alpha   90.00
_cell.angle_beta   90.00
_cell.angle_gamma   90.00
#
_symmetry.space_group_name_H-M   'P 1'
#
loop_
_entity.id
_entity.type
_entity.pdbx_description
1 polymer ?
#
loop_
_entity_poly.entity_id
_entity_poly.type
_entity_poly.pdbx_seq_one_letter_code
_entity_poly.pdbx_strand_id
1 'polypeptide(L)'
;MINEFKLDDNKCLDDMFKIRESWIPAYLRDEAMAGLMRTTSRSESENHFFGKWTSPHRTLVEFLSHYDTAIEYQRYVERKNDHDSRYRKPVLKTDLQLEKKASVFYTHTVFYDVQEEIYSSYTHCMSVDFCKSEMEVKCSCKHYESYGLLCRHIFYVFRMNSIKEFPWKYLNKRWLKNAKPYNSAVTRINVESGLSLQSEVFDLYEIFESTVDRLVNNMDKLKIYKDEMNGLLAKAKIDVPVLPKINSKDVMSSMLGVKEPKEKK
;
A
#
# COMPACT_ATOMS: atom_id res chain seq x y z
N MET A 1 -26.71 -20.76 12.30
CA MET A 1 -26.62 -20.92 10.83
C MET A 1 -27.05 -22.31 10.33
N ILE A 2 -26.28 -23.41 10.41
CA ILE A 2 -26.75 -24.73 9.87
C ILE A 2 -28.03 -25.23 10.57
N ASN A 3 -28.02 -25.35 11.89
CA ASN A 3 -29.20 -25.74 12.69
C ASN A 3 -30.35 -24.71 12.63
N GLU A 4 -30.03 -23.46 12.32
CA GLU A 4 -30.98 -22.34 12.31
C GLU A 4 -31.80 -22.30 11.01
N PHE A 5 -31.19 -22.74 9.91
CA PHE A 5 -31.82 -22.85 8.60
C PHE A 5 -32.22 -24.29 8.23
N LYS A 6 -32.07 -25.27 9.15
CA LYS A 6 -32.40 -26.69 8.94
C LYS A 6 -31.74 -27.28 7.69
N LEU A 7 -30.45 -26.99 7.52
CA LEU A 7 -29.67 -27.40 6.34
C LEU A 7 -28.88 -28.70 6.59
N ASP A 8 -29.34 -29.50 7.54
CA ASP A 8 -28.62 -30.64 8.12
C ASP A 8 -28.45 -31.79 7.10
N ASP A 9 -29.33 -31.87 6.11
CA ASP A 9 -29.28 -32.88 5.04
C ASP A 9 -28.29 -32.51 3.91
N ASN A 10 -27.73 -31.30 3.91
CA ASN A 10 -26.80 -30.88 2.87
C ASN A 10 -25.38 -31.32 3.19
N LYS A 11 -25.03 -32.49 2.66
CA LYS A 11 -23.71 -33.12 2.80
C LYS A 11 -22.54 -32.17 2.49
N CYS A 12 -22.68 -31.27 1.51
CA CYS A 12 -21.64 -30.31 1.15
C CYS A 12 -21.40 -29.27 2.26
N LEU A 13 -22.47 -28.71 2.83
CA LEU A 13 -22.37 -27.74 3.93
C LEU A 13 -21.83 -28.39 5.21
N ASP A 14 -22.21 -29.64 5.43
CA ASP A 14 -21.80 -30.43 6.57
C ASP A 14 -20.30 -30.77 6.50
N ASP A 15 -19.82 -31.17 5.32
CA ASP A 15 -18.39 -31.43 5.08
C ASP A 15 -17.55 -30.14 5.11
N MET A 16 -18.08 -29.03 4.58
CA MET A 16 -17.49 -27.70 4.73
C MET A 16 -17.37 -27.28 6.20
N PHE A 17 -18.42 -27.47 7.00
CA PHE A 17 -18.41 -27.09 8.42
C PHE A 17 -17.46 -27.95 9.26
N LYS A 18 -17.25 -29.22 8.90
CA LYS A 18 -16.27 -30.10 9.59
C LYS A 18 -14.84 -29.58 9.46
N ILE A 19 -14.48 -29.00 8.33
CA ILE A 19 -13.13 -28.45 8.10
C ILE A 19 -12.98 -26.98 8.55
N ARG A 20 -13.96 -26.40 9.24
CA ARG A 20 -13.97 -24.96 9.61
C ARG A 20 -12.78 -24.51 10.47
N GLU A 21 -12.16 -25.42 11.22
CA GLU A 21 -10.95 -25.10 12.01
C GLU A 21 -9.71 -24.90 11.13
N SER A 22 -9.72 -25.45 9.91
CA SER A 22 -8.71 -25.17 8.87
C SER A 22 -9.03 -23.93 8.04
N TRP A 23 -10.21 -23.32 8.24
CA TRP A 23 -10.59 -22.10 7.55
C TRP A 23 -9.89 -20.92 8.18
N ILE A 24 -9.24 -20.13 7.33
CA ILE A 24 -8.63 -18.88 7.77
C ILE A 24 -9.76 -17.90 8.13
N PRO A 25 -9.71 -17.26 9.32
CA PRO A 25 -10.69 -16.27 9.72
C PRO A 25 -10.88 -15.21 8.63
N ALA A 26 -12.11 -15.05 8.16
CA ALA A 26 -12.47 -14.10 7.09
C ALA A 26 -12.23 -12.62 7.48
N TYR A 27 -11.80 -12.34 8.72
CA TYR A 27 -11.49 -11.01 9.21
C TYR A 27 -10.11 -10.95 9.88
N LEU A 28 -9.05 -11.24 9.12
CA LEU A 28 -7.68 -10.80 9.42
C LEU A 28 -7.56 -9.28 9.25
N ARG A 29 -8.31 -8.51 10.04
CA ARG A 29 -8.34 -7.04 9.94
C ARG A 29 -7.09 -6.40 10.56
N ASP A 30 -6.47 -7.10 11.51
CA ASP A 30 -5.40 -6.56 12.35
C ASP A 30 -4.08 -7.35 12.32
N GLU A 31 -3.97 -8.43 11.54
CA GLU A 31 -2.71 -9.16 11.35
C GLU A 31 -2.05 -8.82 10.02
N ALA A 32 -0.76 -8.45 10.08
CA ALA A 32 0.07 -8.15 8.91
C ALA A 32 0.45 -9.45 8.18
N MET A 33 -0.51 -10.03 7.47
CA MET A 33 -0.31 -11.22 6.64
C MET A 33 0.39 -10.83 5.33
N ALA A 34 1.69 -10.59 5.41
CA ALA A 34 2.61 -10.32 4.32
C ALA A 34 2.62 -11.46 3.28
N GLY A 35 1.60 -11.48 2.41
CA GLY A 35 1.56 -12.35 1.24
C GLY A 35 1.03 -13.77 1.46
N LEU A 36 0.61 -14.17 2.66
CA LEU A 36 0.25 -15.56 2.94
C LEU A 36 -1.18 -15.98 2.60
N MET A 37 -2.21 -15.10 2.51
CA MET A 37 -3.48 -15.51 1.85
C MET A 37 -4.51 -14.40 1.51
N ARG A 38 -5.02 -14.44 0.26
CA ARG A 38 -6.44 -14.55 -0.16
C ARG A 38 -6.54 -14.84 -1.67
N THR A 39 -7.29 -15.88 -2.04
CA THR A 39 -6.85 -16.96 -2.95
C THR A 39 -7.70 -17.26 -4.19
N THR A 40 -8.58 -16.35 -4.65
CA THR A 40 -9.10 -16.42 -6.03
C THR A 40 -9.08 -15.06 -6.70
N SER A 41 -9.59 -14.00 -6.08
CA SER A 41 -9.55 -12.66 -6.69
C SER A 41 -8.11 -12.16 -7.00
N ARG A 42 -7.11 -12.50 -6.17
CA ARG A 42 -5.71 -12.16 -6.47
C ARG A 42 -5.17 -13.00 -7.63
N SER A 43 -5.32 -14.32 -7.59
CA SER A 43 -4.88 -15.17 -8.71
C SER A 43 -5.65 -14.89 -9.99
N GLU A 44 -6.94 -14.57 -9.93
CA GLU A 44 -7.76 -14.09 -11.04
C GLU A 44 -7.27 -12.74 -11.56
N SER A 45 -6.90 -11.79 -10.68
CA SER A 45 -6.35 -10.50 -11.10
C SER A 45 -4.97 -10.64 -11.74
N GLU A 46 -4.11 -11.51 -11.18
CA GLU A 46 -2.79 -11.80 -11.74
C GLU A 46 -2.92 -12.61 -13.04
N ASN A 47 -3.78 -13.63 -13.08
CA ASN A 47 -4.10 -14.40 -14.28
C ASN A 47 -4.75 -13.52 -15.35
N HIS A 48 -5.59 -12.55 -14.98
CA HIS A 48 -6.15 -11.56 -15.90
C HIS A 48 -5.09 -10.59 -16.41
N PHE A 49 -4.16 -10.18 -15.54
CA PHE A 49 -3.02 -9.36 -15.91
C PHE A 49 -2.15 -10.15 -16.89
N PHE A 50 -1.49 -11.23 -16.45
CA PHE A 50 -0.61 -12.05 -17.28
C PHE A 50 -1.31 -12.72 -18.47
N GLY A 51 -2.62 -12.95 -18.39
CA GLY A 51 -3.45 -13.46 -19.49
C GLY A 51 -3.42 -12.58 -20.73
N LYS A 52 -3.10 -11.28 -20.60
CA LYS A 52 -2.90 -10.37 -21.74
C LYS A 52 -1.58 -10.60 -22.47
N TRP A 53 -0.62 -11.23 -21.80
CA TRP A 53 0.72 -11.52 -22.32
C TRP A 53 0.93 -13.00 -22.68
N THR A 54 0.01 -13.88 -22.30
CA THR A 54 0.06 -15.30 -22.68
C THR A 54 -0.78 -15.58 -23.93
N SER A 55 -0.30 -16.48 -24.79
CA SER A 55 -1.07 -16.99 -25.93
C SER A 55 -0.78 -18.47 -26.10
N PRO A 56 -1.78 -19.33 -26.40
CA PRO A 56 -1.59 -20.79 -26.42
C PRO A 56 -0.64 -21.30 -27.51
N HIS A 57 -0.32 -20.47 -28.50
CA HIS A 57 0.42 -20.85 -29.72
C HIS A 57 1.88 -20.37 -29.71
N ARG A 58 2.37 -19.84 -28.58
CA ARG A 58 3.73 -19.29 -28.46
C ARG A 58 4.71 -20.33 -27.95
N THR A 59 5.97 -20.19 -28.34
CA THR A 59 7.05 -21.03 -27.82
C THR A 59 7.36 -20.68 -26.36
N LEU A 60 7.99 -21.61 -25.63
CA LEU A 60 8.38 -21.38 -24.23
C LEU A 60 9.32 -20.18 -24.08
N VAL A 61 10.20 -19.94 -25.05
CA VAL A 61 11.15 -18.81 -25.04
C VAL A 61 10.41 -17.47 -25.18
N GLU A 62 9.44 -17.39 -26.08
CA GLU A 62 8.60 -16.20 -26.23
C GLU A 62 7.73 -15.95 -24.99
N PHE A 63 7.19 -17.01 -24.39
CA PHE A 63 6.46 -16.91 -23.13
C PHE A 63 7.33 -16.27 -22.03
N LEU A 64 8.55 -16.78 -21.83
CA LEU A 64 9.46 -16.27 -20.80
C LEU A 64 9.79 -14.79 -21.03
N SER A 65 10.11 -14.40 -22.27
CA SER A 65 10.42 -13.00 -22.60
C SER A 65 9.23 -12.06 -22.33
N HIS A 66 8.01 -12.48 -22.66
CA HIS A 66 6.81 -11.68 -22.39
C HIS A 66 6.47 -11.62 -20.90
N TYR A 67 6.71 -12.72 -20.18
CA TYR A 67 6.50 -12.79 -18.75
C TYR A 67 7.45 -11.84 -18.00
N ASP A 68 8.75 -11.83 -18.37
CA ASP A 68 9.73 -10.89 -17.83
C ASP A 68 9.33 -9.44 -18.11
N THR A 69 8.92 -9.15 -19.34
CA THR A 69 8.43 -7.81 -19.72
C THR A 69 7.20 -7.40 -18.89
N ALA A 70 6.27 -8.31 -18.64
CA ALA A 70 5.09 -8.06 -17.82
C ALA A 70 5.46 -7.76 -16.35
N ILE A 71 6.41 -8.51 -15.79
CA ILE A 71 6.95 -8.24 -14.44
C ILE A 71 7.63 -6.88 -14.40
N GLU A 72 8.49 -6.56 -15.37
CA GLU A 72 9.16 -5.26 -15.45
C GLU A 72 8.17 -4.10 -15.54
N TYR A 73 7.11 -4.28 -16.33
CA TYR A 73 6.02 -3.32 -16.43
C TYR A 73 5.32 -3.11 -15.08
N GLN A 74 4.97 -4.18 -14.37
CA GLN A 74 4.34 -4.09 -13.05
C GLN A 74 5.25 -3.36 -12.04
N ARG A 75 6.55 -3.69 -12.01
CA ARG A 75 7.57 -3.02 -11.19
C ARG A 75 7.76 -1.55 -11.57
N TYR A 76 7.66 -1.21 -12.86
CA TYR A 76 7.72 0.16 -13.33
C TYR A 76 6.51 0.97 -12.87
N VAL A 77 5.30 0.43 -13.04
CA VAL A 77 4.03 1.06 -12.60
C VAL A 77 4.04 1.29 -11.10
N GLU A 78 4.48 0.30 -10.31
CA GLU A 78 4.63 0.42 -8.87
C GLU A 78 5.58 1.58 -8.50
N ARG A 79 6.79 1.62 -9.07
CA ARG A 79 7.76 2.70 -8.82
C ARG A 79 7.23 4.07 -9.19
N LYS A 80 6.47 4.16 -10.29
CA LYS A 80 5.84 5.41 -10.73
C LYS A 80 4.78 5.86 -9.72
N ASN A 81 3.90 4.97 -9.28
CA ASN A 81 2.86 5.26 -8.30
C ASN A 81 3.45 5.70 -6.94
N ASP A 82 4.53 5.04 -6.52
CA ASP A 82 5.30 5.41 -5.34
C ASP A 82 5.92 6.81 -5.47
N HIS A 83 6.54 7.11 -6.62
CA HIS A 83 7.11 8.41 -6.91
C HIS A 83 6.02 9.50 -6.88
N ASP A 84 4.92 9.30 -7.58
CA ASP A 84 3.81 10.25 -7.65
C ASP A 84 3.21 10.50 -6.26
N SER A 85 3.00 9.46 -5.46
CA SER A 85 2.48 9.61 -4.09
C SER A 85 3.39 10.42 -3.18
N ARG A 86 4.71 10.31 -3.37
CA ARG A 86 5.73 10.96 -2.54
C ARG A 86 5.97 12.41 -2.93
N TYR A 87 6.10 12.67 -4.23
CA TYR A 87 6.66 13.93 -4.73
C TYR A 87 5.65 14.80 -5.47
N ARG A 88 4.58 14.19 -6.00
CA ARG A 88 3.56 14.94 -6.72
C ARG A 88 2.47 15.38 -5.76
N LYS A 89 2.10 16.66 -5.85
CA LYS A 89 0.93 17.19 -5.14
C LYS A 89 -0.32 16.87 -5.97
N PRO A 90 -1.31 16.16 -5.39
CA PRO A 90 -2.59 15.94 -6.06
C PRO A 90 -3.32 17.26 -6.33
N VAL A 91 -4.08 17.31 -7.41
CA VAL A 91 -4.94 18.46 -7.72
C VAL A 91 -6.21 18.33 -6.89
N LEU A 92 -6.56 19.38 -6.16
CA LEU A 92 -7.79 19.44 -5.35
C LEU A 92 -8.98 19.87 -6.21
N LYS A 93 -10.15 19.28 -5.98
CA LYS A 93 -11.42 19.66 -6.61
C LYS A 93 -12.23 20.62 -5.76
N THR A 94 -12.07 20.57 -4.44
CA THR A 94 -12.82 21.38 -3.49
C THR A 94 -11.89 22.08 -2.50
N ASP A 95 -12.39 23.12 -1.84
CA ASP A 95 -11.65 23.84 -0.80
C ASP A 95 -11.80 23.21 0.60
N LEU A 96 -12.42 22.04 0.69
CA LEU A 96 -12.65 21.35 1.96
C LEU A 96 -11.33 20.96 2.64
N GLN A 97 -11.22 21.24 3.93
CA GLN A 97 -10.04 20.87 4.73
C GLN A 97 -9.85 19.35 4.80
N LEU A 98 -10.94 18.58 4.75
CA LEU A 98 -10.88 17.12 4.69
C LEU A 98 -10.17 16.61 3.45
N GLU A 99 -10.39 17.25 2.30
CA GLU A 99 -9.72 16.89 1.05
C GLU A 99 -8.23 17.23 1.11
N LYS A 100 -7.89 18.42 1.63
CA LYS A 100 -6.50 18.83 1.85
C LYS A 100 -5.76 17.83 2.72
N LYS A 101 -6.37 17.35 3.81
CA LYS A 101 -5.79 16.33 4.69
C LYS A 101 -5.70 14.96 4.04
N ALA A 102 -6.73 14.54 3.32
CA ALA A 102 -6.71 13.29 2.57
C ALA A 102 -5.51 13.24 1.58
N SER A 103 -5.18 14.37 0.94
CA SER A 103 -4.04 14.47 0.00
C SER A 103 -2.67 14.24 0.66
N VAL A 104 -2.57 14.48 1.97
CA VAL A 104 -1.35 14.28 2.75
C VAL A 104 -1.23 12.82 3.18
N PHE A 105 -2.35 12.21 3.61
CA PHE A 105 -2.36 10.88 4.19
C PHE A 105 -2.38 9.73 3.18
N TYR A 106 -3.24 9.81 2.15
CA TYR A 106 -3.48 8.70 1.22
C TYR A 106 -2.48 8.66 0.06
N THR A 107 -2.22 7.46 -0.47
CA THR A 107 -1.50 7.32 -1.75
C THR A 107 -2.21 8.09 -2.87
N HIS A 108 -1.47 8.48 -3.91
CA HIS A 108 -2.00 9.34 -4.98
C HIS A 108 -3.24 8.72 -5.65
N THR A 109 -3.24 7.39 -5.86
CA THR A 109 -4.38 6.66 -6.44
C THR A 109 -5.58 6.67 -5.52
N VAL A 110 -5.40 6.28 -4.26
CA VAL A 110 -6.50 6.23 -3.26
C VAL A 110 -7.04 7.62 -2.96
N PHE A 111 -6.19 8.65 -3.00
CA PHE A 111 -6.64 10.02 -2.83
C PHE A 111 -7.71 10.40 -3.86
N TYR A 112 -7.56 10.02 -5.14
CA TYR A 112 -8.58 10.32 -6.14
C TYR A 112 -9.88 9.58 -5.90
N ASP A 113 -9.83 8.32 -5.44
CA ASP A 113 -11.04 7.59 -5.06
C ASP A 113 -11.78 8.29 -3.90
N VAL A 114 -11.03 8.71 -2.87
CA VAL A 114 -11.58 9.47 -1.74
C VAL A 114 -12.08 10.86 -2.17
N GLN A 115 -11.39 11.52 -3.10
CA GLN A 115 -11.78 12.82 -3.64
C GLN A 115 -13.11 12.72 -4.38
N GLU A 116 -13.36 11.64 -5.13
CA GLU A 116 -14.66 11.38 -5.76
C GLU A 116 -15.78 11.20 -4.73
N GLU A 117 -15.53 10.47 -3.64
CA GLU A 117 -16.51 10.33 -2.56
C GLU A 117 -16.78 11.67 -1.84
N ILE A 118 -15.75 12.48 -1.61
CA ILE A 118 -15.90 13.84 -1.06
C ILE A 118 -16.69 14.74 -2.01
N TYR A 119 -16.40 14.71 -3.30
CA TYR A 119 -17.10 15.51 -4.30
C TYR A 119 -18.57 15.05 -4.45
N SER A 120 -18.81 13.75 -4.46
CA SER A 120 -20.15 13.16 -4.53
C SER A 120 -21.01 13.48 -3.30
N SER A 121 -20.40 13.86 -2.18
CA SER A 121 -21.14 14.32 -1.00
C SER A 121 -21.90 15.63 -1.24
N TYR A 122 -21.65 16.37 -2.32
CA TYR A 122 -22.46 17.55 -2.67
C TYR A 122 -23.82 17.19 -3.24
N THR A 123 -23.95 16.03 -3.88
CA THR A 123 -25.15 15.66 -4.65
C THR A 123 -25.99 14.58 -3.99
N HIS A 124 -25.41 13.76 -3.10
CA HIS A 124 -26.11 12.64 -2.47
C HIS A 124 -26.23 12.84 -0.96
N CYS A 125 -27.48 12.89 -0.48
CA CYS A 125 -27.83 12.94 0.94
C CYS A 125 -28.45 11.60 1.37
N MET A 126 -28.02 11.07 2.52
CA MET A 126 -28.59 9.86 3.11
C MET A 126 -28.49 9.95 4.64
N SER A 127 -29.36 9.23 5.35
CA SER A 127 -29.29 9.13 6.80
C SER A 127 -28.05 8.34 7.22
N VAL A 128 -27.24 8.91 8.11
CA VAL A 128 -26.04 8.29 8.69
C VAL A 128 -26.10 8.50 10.19
N ASP A 129 -25.85 7.44 10.95
CA ASP A 129 -25.74 7.53 12.40
C ASP A 129 -24.39 8.15 12.74
N PHE A 130 -24.40 9.38 13.27
CA PHE A 130 -23.20 10.11 13.63
C PHE A 130 -23.25 10.59 15.07
N CYS A 131 -22.39 10.02 15.90
CA CYS A 131 -22.15 10.46 17.27
C CYS A 131 -20.97 11.44 17.28
N LYS A 132 -21.27 12.73 17.47
CA LYS A 132 -20.26 13.79 17.42
C LYS A 132 -19.25 13.73 18.59
N SER A 133 -19.68 13.33 19.79
CA SER A 133 -18.80 13.24 20.97
C SER A 133 -17.71 12.18 20.80
N GLU A 134 -18.08 11.02 20.27
CA GLU A 134 -17.16 9.89 20.04
C GLU A 134 -16.50 9.91 18.65
N MET A 135 -16.83 10.92 17.82
CA MET A 135 -16.57 10.95 16.37
C MET A 135 -16.96 9.65 15.65
N GLU A 136 -17.96 8.90 16.14
CA GLU A 136 -18.36 7.60 15.59
C GLU A 136 -19.40 7.77 14.49
N VAL A 137 -19.13 7.16 13.35
CA VAL A 137 -19.97 7.18 12.17
C VAL A 137 -20.31 5.75 11.75
N LYS A 138 -21.59 5.49 11.52
CA LYS A 138 -22.09 4.27 10.90
C LYS A 138 -23.01 4.64 9.75
N CYS A 139 -22.70 4.13 8.57
CA CYS A 139 -23.54 4.32 7.39
C CYS A 139 -24.20 3.00 6.99
N SER A 140 -25.47 3.06 6.61
CA SER A 140 -26.23 1.91 6.12
C SER A 140 -25.64 1.28 4.85
N CYS A 141 -24.88 2.05 4.04
CA CYS A 141 -24.25 1.53 2.82
C CYS A 141 -23.08 0.55 3.07
N LYS A 142 -22.59 0.44 4.31
CA LYS A 142 -21.50 -0.45 4.71
C LYS A 142 -20.19 -0.33 3.91
N HIS A 143 -20.01 0.78 3.20
CA HIS A 143 -18.85 0.97 2.31
C HIS A 143 -17.52 0.99 3.07
N TYR A 144 -17.48 1.59 4.26
CA TYR A 144 -16.28 1.55 5.09
C TYR A 144 -16.00 0.13 5.59
N GLU A 145 -17.03 -0.60 6.02
CA GLU A 145 -16.89 -1.98 6.49
C GLU A 145 -16.45 -2.95 5.38
N SER A 146 -16.86 -2.71 4.13
CA SER A 146 -16.51 -3.57 2.98
C SER A 146 -15.21 -3.17 2.30
N TYR A 147 -14.93 -1.87 2.15
CA TYR A 147 -13.83 -1.34 1.33
C TYR A 147 -12.72 -0.68 2.18
N GLY A 148 -13.01 -0.28 3.41
CA GLY A 148 -12.07 0.41 4.30
C GLY A 148 -11.86 1.89 3.98
N LEU A 149 -12.74 2.49 3.15
CA LEU A 149 -12.76 3.93 2.85
C LEU A 149 -14.12 4.54 3.22
N LEU A 150 -14.10 5.80 3.65
CA LEU A 150 -15.34 6.52 3.96
C LEU A 150 -16.11 6.81 2.67
N CYS A 151 -17.44 6.66 2.72
CA CYS A 151 -18.30 6.98 1.58
C CYS A 151 -18.76 8.43 1.57
N ARG A 152 -19.31 8.85 0.43
CA ARG A 152 -19.96 10.14 0.21
C ARG A 152 -21.00 10.52 1.27
N HIS A 153 -21.76 9.55 1.80
CA HIS A 153 -22.76 9.84 2.84
C HIS A 153 -22.11 10.27 4.15
N ILE A 154 -20.98 9.65 4.52
CA ILE A 154 -20.22 10.04 5.71
C ILE A 154 -19.59 11.42 5.49
N PHE A 155 -19.02 11.66 4.32
CA PHE A 155 -18.48 12.98 3.99
C PHE A 155 -19.55 14.08 3.95
N TYR A 156 -20.78 13.76 3.54
CA TYR A 156 -21.91 14.68 3.63
C TYR A 156 -22.16 15.10 5.09
N VAL A 157 -22.26 14.13 6.01
CA VAL A 157 -22.49 14.42 7.43
C VAL A 157 -21.31 15.16 8.06
N PHE A 158 -20.07 14.83 7.69
CA PHE A 158 -18.89 15.57 8.13
C PHE A 158 -18.94 17.04 7.69
N ARG A 159 -19.37 17.32 6.46
CA ARG A 159 -19.54 18.68 5.97
C ARG A 159 -20.65 19.42 6.74
N MET A 160 -21.81 18.80 6.91
CA MET A 160 -22.94 19.41 7.62
C MET A 160 -22.60 19.71 9.09
N ASN A 161 -21.75 18.89 9.71
CA ASN A 161 -21.26 19.10 11.08
C ASN A 161 -19.98 19.95 11.16
N SER A 162 -19.52 20.52 10.05
CA SER A 162 -18.31 21.35 9.96
C SER A 162 -17.04 20.68 10.50
N ILE A 163 -16.92 19.36 10.30
CA ILE A 163 -15.73 18.59 10.68
C ILE A 163 -14.59 18.95 9.74
N LYS A 164 -13.49 19.49 10.29
CA LYS A 164 -12.29 19.89 9.55
C LYS A 164 -11.11 18.92 9.73
N GLU A 165 -11.16 18.10 10.78
CA GLU A 165 -10.15 17.09 11.09
C GLU A 165 -10.58 15.75 10.52
N PHE A 166 -9.65 15.05 9.86
CA PHE A 166 -9.93 13.69 9.39
C PHE A 166 -9.81 12.74 10.58
N PRO A 167 -10.86 12.00 10.96
CA PRO A 167 -10.80 11.14 12.14
C PRO A 167 -9.82 9.97 11.92
N TRP A 168 -8.78 9.91 12.75
CA TRP A 168 -7.70 8.92 12.66
C TRP A 168 -8.17 7.48 12.65
N LYS A 169 -9.25 7.16 13.36
CA LYS A 169 -9.82 5.80 13.43
C LYS A 169 -10.33 5.26 12.09
N TYR A 170 -10.56 6.13 11.11
CA TYR A 170 -10.99 5.73 9.76
C TYR A 170 -9.83 5.77 8.74
N LEU A 171 -8.59 6.02 9.18
CA LEU A 171 -7.40 5.92 8.35
C LEU A 171 -6.82 4.50 8.42
N ASN A 172 -7.20 3.65 7.47
CA ASN A 172 -6.65 2.30 7.39
C ASN A 172 -5.21 2.33 6.84
N LYS A 173 -4.25 1.76 7.59
CA LYS A 173 -2.81 1.73 7.25
C LYS A 173 -2.54 1.27 5.81
N ARG A 174 -3.31 0.30 5.29
CA ARG A 174 -3.16 -0.25 3.92
C ARG A 174 -3.23 0.82 2.83
N TRP A 175 -4.00 1.87 3.05
CA TRP A 175 -4.30 2.90 2.04
C TRP A 175 -3.39 4.14 2.13
N LEU A 176 -2.60 4.24 3.19
CA LEU A 176 -1.78 5.41 3.47
C LEU A 176 -0.47 5.40 2.67
N LYS A 177 0.15 6.58 2.48
CA LYS A 177 1.45 6.71 1.78
C LYS A 177 2.58 5.91 2.42
N ASN A 178 2.46 5.59 3.70
CA ASN A 178 3.40 4.77 4.47
C ASN A 178 2.96 3.30 4.62
N ALA A 179 1.99 2.83 3.81
CA ALA A 179 1.53 1.45 3.83
C ALA A 179 2.65 0.43 3.58
N LYS A 180 3.64 0.81 2.75
CA LYS A 180 4.90 0.07 2.62
C LYS A 180 5.94 0.73 3.53
N PRO A 181 6.59 -0.02 4.43
CA PRO A 181 7.75 0.50 5.13
C PRO A 181 8.77 0.94 4.09
N TYR A 182 9.23 2.19 4.22
CA TYR A 182 10.09 2.86 3.26
C TYR A 182 11.29 1.98 2.92
N ASN A 183 11.34 1.48 1.68
CA ASN A 183 12.49 0.75 1.11
C ASN A 183 13.19 -0.16 2.15
N SER A 184 12.46 -1.11 2.74
CA SER A 184 13.05 -2.06 3.70
C SER A 184 14.38 -2.53 3.13
N ALA A 185 15.49 -2.20 3.80
CA ALA A 185 16.81 -2.53 3.30
C ALA A 185 16.90 -4.03 3.01
N VAL A 186 16.18 -4.85 3.79
CA VAL A 186 15.97 -6.29 3.62
C VAL A 186 15.55 -6.67 2.19
N THR A 187 14.64 -5.93 1.55
CA THR A 187 14.17 -6.23 0.18
C THR A 187 15.22 -5.97 -0.91
N ARG A 188 16.31 -5.26 -0.58
CA ARG A 188 17.44 -4.96 -1.49
C ARG A 188 18.65 -5.85 -1.23
N ILE A 189 18.65 -6.65 -0.18
CA ILE A 189 19.74 -7.55 0.17
C ILE A 189 19.55 -8.86 -0.63
N ASN A 190 20.53 -9.23 -1.45
CA ASN A 190 20.49 -10.43 -2.28
C ASN A 190 20.53 -11.71 -1.40
N VAL A 191 19.75 -12.72 -1.75
CA VAL A 191 19.52 -13.93 -0.93
C VAL A 191 20.80 -14.77 -0.76
N GLU A 192 21.70 -14.74 -1.74
CA GLU A 192 22.87 -15.63 -1.79
C GLU A 192 24.04 -15.22 -0.87
N SER A 193 24.02 -14.03 -0.25
CA SER A 193 25.13 -13.55 0.62
C SER A 193 24.68 -12.72 1.83
N GLY A 194 23.37 -12.68 2.11
CA GLY A 194 22.77 -11.58 2.89
C GLY A 194 22.25 -11.85 4.30
N LEU A 195 22.35 -13.08 4.83
CA LEU A 195 21.68 -13.45 6.09
C LEU A 195 22.12 -12.60 7.30
N SER A 196 23.43 -12.34 7.45
CA SER A 196 23.96 -11.47 8.52
C SER A 196 23.46 -10.04 8.33
N LEU A 197 23.70 -9.45 7.14
CA LEU A 197 23.29 -8.08 6.87
C LEU A 197 21.78 -7.87 7.07
N GLN A 198 20.96 -8.89 6.81
CA GLN A 198 19.53 -8.85 7.11
C GLN A 198 19.26 -8.82 8.61
N SER A 199 19.93 -9.65 9.44
CA SER A 199 19.76 -9.60 10.90
C SER A 199 20.15 -8.25 11.48
N GLU A 200 21.29 -7.69 11.08
CA GLU A 200 21.70 -6.36 11.58
C GLU A 200 20.71 -5.26 11.17
N VAL A 201 20.10 -5.36 9.99
CA VAL A 201 19.04 -4.43 9.56
C VAL A 201 17.77 -4.60 10.38
N PHE A 202 17.38 -5.84 10.69
CA PHE A 202 16.21 -6.12 11.53
C PHE A 202 16.40 -5.59 12.96
N ASP A 203 17.56 -5.83 13.57
CA ASP A 203 17.89 -5.33 14.90
C ASP A 203 17.81 -3.79 14.98
N LEU A 204 18.25 -3.10 13.93
CA LEU A 204 18.14 -1.64 13.84
C LEU A 204 16.68 -1.15 13.79
N TYR A 205 15.81 -1.85 13.07
CA TYR A 205 14.38 -1.53 13.06
C TYR A 205 13.73 -1.80 14.42
N GLU A 206 14.08 -2.90 15.08
CA GLU A 206 13.58 -3.23 16.42
C GLU A 206 14.00 -2.18 17.46
N ILE A 207 15.26 -1.76 17.45
CA ILE A 207 15.76 -0.68 18.32
C ILE A 207 14.99 0.62 18.07
N PHE A 208 14.77 0.96 16.79
CA PHE A 208 14.00 2.15 16.43
C PHE A 208 12.56 2.07 16.97
N GLU A 209 11.84 0.98 16.70
CA GLU A 209 10.46 0.80 17.15
C GLU A 209 10.35 0.83 18.68
N SER A 210 11.19 0.08 19.39
CA SER A 210 11.25 0.07 20.85
C SER A 210 11.52 1.47 21.44
N THR A 211 12.38 2.25 20.78
CA THR A 211 12.66 3.62 21.18
C THR A 211 11.45 4.53 20.95
N VAL A 212 10.78 4.42 19.81
CA VAL A 212 9.56 5.20 19.52
C VAL A 212 8.44 4.84 20.49
N ASP A 213 8.20 3.57 20.76
CA ASP A 213 7.15 3.12 21.68
C ASP A 213 7.34 3.69 23.09
N ARG A 214 8.59 3.77 23.55
CA ARG A 214 8.91 4.38 24.85
C ARG A 214 8.74 5.90 24.85
N LEU A 215 8.93 6.56 23.71
CA LEU A 215 8.88 8.02 23.57
C LEU A 215 7.51 8.55 23.09
N VAL A 216 6.60 7.69 22.63
CA VAL A 216 5.36 8.09 21.94
C VAL A 216 4.47 9.00 22.79
N ASN A 217 4.51 8.84 24.12
CA ASN A 217 3.73 9.64 25.06
C ASN A 217 4.41 10.96 25.45
N ASN A 218 5.63 11.23 24.98
CA ASN A 218 6.39 12.46 25.26
C ASN A 218 6.83 13.14 23.96
N MET A 219 5.99 14.05 23.49
CA MET A 219 6.17 14.75 22.21
C MET A 219 7.46 15.57 22.13
N ASP A 220 7.95 16.13 23.24
CA ASP A 220 9.17 16.95 23.23
C ASP A 220 10.41 16.07 23.06
N LYS A 221 10.47 14.94 23.76
CA LYS A 221 11.55 13.96 23.57
C LYS A 221 11.48 13.29 22.20
N LEU A 222 10.29 13.03 21.69
CA LEU A 222 10.10 12.47 20.35
C LEU A 222 10.63 13.41 19.25
N LYS A 223 10.45 14.73 19.41
CA LYS A 223 11.04 15.74 18.50
C LYS A 223 12.56 15.73 18.54
N ILE A 224 13.16 15.69 19.72
CA ILE A 224 14.62 15.61 19.89
C ILE A 224 15.18 14.36 19.21
N TYR A 225 14.57 13.19 19.46
CA TYR A 225 14.97 11.93 18.83
C TYR A 225 14.86 11.99 17.30
N LYS A 226 13.79 12.60 16.78
CA LYS A 226 13.63 12.81 15.34
C LYS A 226 14.76 13.68 14.76
N ASP A 227 15.17 14.74 15.46
CA ASP A 227 16.25 15.62 15.01
C ASP A 227 17.61 14.92 15.04
N GLU A 228 17.89 14.10 16.06
CA GLU A 228 19.08 13.25 16.13
C GLU A 228 19.13 12.25 14.96
N MET A 229 18.02 11.58 14.66
CA MET A 229 17.92 10.65 13.53
C MET A 229 18.15 11.35 12.18
N ASN A 230 17.66 12.58 12.01
CA ASN A 230 17.95 13.38 10.82
C ASN A 230 19.45 13.74 10.71
N GLY A 231 20.10 14.01 11.85
CA GLY A 231 21.55 14.23 11.91
C GLY A 231 22.35 13.01 11.48
N LEU A 232 21.99 11.82 11.97
CA LEU A 232 22.61 10.55 11.55
C LEU A 232 22.41 10.30 10.05
N LEU A 233 21.20 10.56 9.52
CA LEU A 233 20.92 10.44 8.09
C LEU A 233 21.78 11.39 7.24
N ALA A 234 22.02 12.61 7.71
CA ALA A 234 22.89 13.56 7.01
C ALA A 234 24.34 13.07 6.95
N LYS A 235 24.87 12.51 8.05
CA LYS A 235 26.21 11.89 8.09
C LYS A 235 26.30 10.69 7.14
N ALA A 236 25.34 9.78 7.18
CA ALA A 236 25.32 8.60 6.32
C ALA A 236 25.33 8.93 4.82
N LYS A 237 24.68 10.03 4.40
CA LYS A 237 24.71 10.51 3.01
C LYS A 237 26.09 11.01 2.56
N ILE A 238 26.91 11.48 3.51
CA ILE A 238 28.27 11.96 3.26
C ILE A 238 29.23 10.76 3.21
N ASP A 239 29.12 9.87 4.20
CA ASP A 239 30.05 8.74 4.38
C ASP A 239 29.82 7.63 3.33
N VAL A 240 28.58 7.44 2.90
CA VAL A 240 28.20 6.48 1.85
C VAL A 240 27.58 7.24 0.68
N PRO A 241 28.39 7.79 -0.24
CA PRO A 241 27.87 8.47 -1.41
C PRO A 241 27.05 7.50 -2.25
N VAL A 242 25.85 7.93 -2.66
CA VAL A 242 25.02 7.17 -3.61
C VAL A 242 25.85 6.93 -4.86
N LEU A 243 26.13 5.66 -5.19
CA LEU A 243 26.75 5.32 -6.46
C LEU A 243 25.95 6.01 -7.57
N PRO A 244 26.59 6.83 -8.44
CA PRO A 244 25.87 7.47 -9.52
C PRO A 244 25.13 6.39 -10.30
N LYS A 245 23.85 6.63 -10.61
CA LYS A 245 23.05 5.75 -11.48
C LYS A 245 23.90 5.50 -12.73
N ILE A 246 24.47 4.30 -12.84
CA ILE A 246 25.28 3.96 -14.01
C ILE A 246 24.31 4.05 -15.19
N ASN A 247 24.61 4.92 -16.15
CA ASN A 247 23.79 5.08 -17.33
C ASN A 247 23.77 3.72 -18.02
N SER A 248 22.59 3.18 -18.30
CA SER A 248 22.45 1.81 -18.86
C SER A 248 23.30 1.61 -20.13
N LYS A 249 23.55 2.70 -20.87
CA LYS A 249 24.46 2.76 -22.02
C LYS A 249 25.92 2.46 -21.68
N ASP A 250 26.42 2.93 -20.54
CA ASP A 250 27.83 2.76 -20.14
C ASP A 250 28.10 1.32 -19.68
N VAL A 251 27.13 0.68 -19.01
CA VAL A 251 27.20 -0.75 -18.66
C VAL A 251 27.19 -1.63 -19.90
N MET A 252 26.31 -1.32 -20.87
CA MET A 252 26.23 -2.08 -22.12
C MET A 252 27.50 -1.90 -22.97
N SER A 253 28.06 -0.69 -23.01
CA SER A 253 29.33 -0.41 -23.68
C SER A 253 30.52 -1.13 -23.02
N SER A 254 30.54 -1.22 -21.69
CA SER A 254 31.59 -1.96 -20.98
C SER A 254 31.45 -3.47 -21.07
N MET A 255 30.23 -4.01 -21.08
CA MET A 255 29.99 -5.47 -21.24
C MET A 255 30.26 -5.96 -22.66
N LEU A 256 29.92 -5.16 -23.68
CA LEU A 256 30.04 -5.57 -25.08
C LEU A 256 31.42 -5.26 -25.67
N GLY A 257 32.23 -4.40 -25.02
CA GLY A 257 33.57 -4.05 -25.49
C GLY A 257 33.61 -3.23 -26.79
N VAL A 258 32.48 -2.65 -27.21
CA VAL A 258 32.35 -1.90 -28.46
C VAL A 258 32.12 -0.42 -28.16
N LYS A 259 32.99 0.45 -28.69
CA LYS A 259 32.79 1.91 -28.68
C LYS A 259 31.87 2.32 -29.83
N GLU A 260 31.04 3.34 -29.61
CA GLU A 260 30.10 3.87 -30.62
C GLU A 260 30.80 4.14 -31.96
N PRO A 261 30.19 3.78 -33.11
CA PRO A 261 30.75 4.13 -34.41
C PRO A 261 30.73 5.65 -34.57
N LYS A 262 31.86 6.24 -34.97
CA LYS A 262 31.93 7.68 -35.27
C LYS A 262 30.93 8.00 -36.38
N GLU A 263 30.02 8.92 -36.12
CA GLU A 263 29.12 9.47 -37.14
C GLU A 263 29.95 9.93 -38.34
N LYS A 264 29.62 9.37 -39.51
CA LYS A 264 30.19 9.82 -40.78
C LYS A 264 29.59 11.21 -41.06
N LYS A 265 30.45 12.23 -41.06
CA LYS A 265 30.13 13.55 -41.62
C LYS A 265 29.80 13.45 -43.10
#